data_AF-A0A349J5H9-F1
#
_entry.id   AF-A0A349J5H9-F1
#
_cell.length_a   1.000
_cell.length_b   1.000
_cell.length_c   1.000
_cell.angle_alpha   90.00
_cell.angle_beta   90.00
_cell.angle_gamma   90.00
#
_symmetry.space_group_name_H-M   'P 1'
#
loop_
_entity.id
_entity.type
_entity.pdbx_description
1 polymer ?
#
loop_
_entity_poly.entity_id
_entity_poly.type
_entity_poly.pdbx_seq_one_letter_code
_entity_poly.pdbx_strand_id
1 'polypeptide(L)'
;MPSRPQTPFGDYLDDLLRQRGLSVRAFGTLVGLGVSSVSAAKRRAIDPKRIEPWADALALKGQERARFVRLAWLTRTPPVIVALIERLERQLARSQARR
;
A
#
# COMPACT_ATOMS: atom_id res chain seq x y z
N MET A 1 20.68 -7.66 12.58
CA MET A 1 20.23 -7.61 11.18
C MET A 1 19.70 -6.21 10.88
N PRO A 2 20.18 -5.51 9.84
CA PRO A 2 19.60 -4.22 9.48
C PRO A 2 18.14 -4.45 9.05
N SER A 3 17.22 -3.68 9.64
CA SER A 3 15.81 -3.68 9.26
C SER A 3 15.69 -3.27 7.79
N ARG A 4 15.11 -4.12 6.95
CA ARG A 4 14.78 -3.74 5.56
C ARG A 4 13.99 -2.42 5.57
N PRO A 5 14.31 -1.48 4.65
CA PRO A 5 13.53 -0.27 4.50
C PRO A 5 12.06 -0.64 4.20
N GLN A 6 11.16 0.20 4.68
CA GLN A 6 9.73 0.01 4.52
C GLN A 6 9.34 0.15 3.04
N THR A 7 8.26 -0.51 2.63
CA THR A 7 7.74 -0.36 1.27
C THR A 7 6.93 0.93 1.14
N PRO A 8 6.73 1.46 -0.08
CA PRO A 8 5.82 2.60 -0.29
C PRO A 8 4.39 2.36 0.23
N PHE A 9 3.93 1.10 0.21
CA PHE A 9 2.68 0.72 0.86
C PHE A 9 2.72 0.88 2.37
N GLY A 10 3.82 0.44 3.00
CA GLY A 10 4.00 0.58 4.44
C GLY A 10 4.06 2.04 4.89
N ASP A 11 4.75 2.89 4.13
CA ASP A 11 4.83 4.34 4.41
C ASP A 11 3.46 4.99 4.30
N TYR A 12 2.72 4.66 3.24
CA TYR A 12 1.36 5.15 3.07
C TYR A 12 0.41 4.65 4.16
N LEU A 13 0.57 3.40 4.62
CA LEU A 13 -0.20 2.89 5.76
C LEU A 13 0.13 3.65 7.05
N ASP A 14 1.38 3.97 7.33
CA ASP A 14 1.74 4.78 8.49
C ASP A 14 1.11 6.17 8.46
N ASP A 15 1.10 6.82 7.29
CA ASP A 15 0.46 8.12 7.11
C ASP A 15 -1.05 8.03 7.35
N LEU A 16 -1.73 7.02 6.80
CA LEU A 16 -3.17 6.80 7.01
C LEU A 16 -3.51 6.56 8.47
N LEU A 17 -2.69 5.77 9.18
CA LEU A 17 -2.87 5.48 10.60
C LEU A 17 -2.64 6.74 11.45
N ARG A 18 -1.58 7.50 11.16
CA ARG A 18 -1.29 8.77 11.84
C ARG A 18 -2.43 9.77 11.67
N GLN A 19 -2.94 9.94 10.45
CA GLN A 19 -4.06 10.85 10.15
C GLN A 19 -5.35 10.45 10.89
N ARG A 20 -5.54 9.16 11.16
CA ARG A 20 -6.70 8.62 11.88
C ARG A 20 -6.47 8.48 13.39
N GLY A 21 -5.33 8.93 13.90
CA GLY A 21 -4.97 8.78 15.31
C GLY A 21 -4.83 7.31 15.75
N LEU A 22 -4.63 6.38 14.82
CA LEU A 22 -4.50 4.96 15.09
C LEU A 22 -3.03 4.57 15.26
N SER A 23 -2.75 3.78 16.30
CA SER A 23 -1.46 3.09 16.40
C SER A 23 -1.46 1.81 15.54
N VAL A 24 -0.27 1.32 15.17
CA VAL A 24 -0.11 0.01 14.51
C VAL A 24 -0.75 -1.12 15.32
N ARG A 25 -0.70 -1.02 16.66
CA ARG A 25 -1.34 -1.97 17.57
C ARG A 25 -2.87 -1.91 17.48
N ALA A 26 -3.43 -0.71 17.56
CA ALA A 26 -4.88 -0.52 17.45
C ALA A 26 -5.39 -0.99 16.08
N PHE A 27 -4.67 -0.68 15.01
CA PHE A 27 -4.98 -1.18 13.68
C PHE A 27 -4.89 -2.71 13.60
N GLY A 28 -3.84 -3.30 14.18
CA GLY A 28 -3.72 -4.76 14.30
C GLY A 28 -4.96 -5.39 14.93
N THR A 29 -5.40 -4.87 16.08
CA THR A 29 -6.64 -5.31 16.73
C THR A 29 -7.86 -5.17 15.81
N LEU A 30 -7.99 -4.03 15.12
CA LEU A 30 -9.10 -3.75 14.21
C LEU A 30 -9.20 -4.78 13.06
N VAL A 31 -8.06 -5.24 12.54
CA VAL A 31 -8.01 -6.21 11.43
C VAL A 31 -7.74 -7.65 11.91
N GLY A 32 -7.81 -7.92 13.22
CA GLY A 32 -7.62 -9.25 13.81
C GLY A 32 -6.20 -9.81 13.70
N LEU A 33 -5.16 -8.96 13.72
CA LEU A 33 -3.77 -9.34 13.55
C LEU A 33 -2.84 -8.74 14.63
N GLY A 34 -1.75 -9.45 14.91
CA GLY A 34 -0.69 -8.92 15.77
C GLY A 34 0.15 -7.82 15.10
N VAL A 35 0.77 -6.96 15.93
CA VAL A 35 1.67 -5.87 15.49
C VAL A 35 2.77 -6.38 14.56
N SER A 36 3.32 -7.56 14.85
CA SER A 36 4.39 -8.21 14.07
C SER A 36 3.92 -8.50 12.64
N SER A 37 2.68 -8.96 12.47
CA SER A 37 2.09 -9.26 11.17
C SER A 37 1.84 -7.99 10.36
N VAL A 38 1.35 -6.93 11.00
CA VAL A 38 1.19 -5.62 10.33
C VAL A 38 2.55 -5.06 9.91
N SER A 39 3.54 -5.11 10.80
CA SER A 39 4.90 -4.65 10.52
C SER A 39 5.57 -5.44 9.39
N ALA A 40 5.32 -6.75 9.31
CA ALA A 40 5.79 -7.59 8.22
C ALA A 40 5.14 -7.20 6.88
N ALA A 41 3.84 -6.92 6.86
CA ALA A 41 3.13 -6.46 5.66
C ALA A 41 3.71 -5.13 5.14
N LYS A 42 4.01 -4.19 6.04
CA LYS A 42 4.62 -2.89 5.71
C LYS A 42 6.01 -3.01 5.06
N ARG A 43 6.82 -3.98 5.48
CA ARG A 43 8.22 -4.15 5.02
C ARG A 43 8.38 -5.14 3.87
N ARG A 44 7.38 -5.97 3.61
CA ARG A 44 7.43 -7.03 2.60
C ARG A 44 6.25 -6.86 1.66
N ALA A 45 5.22 -7.65 1.86
CA ALA A 45 4.00 -7.59 1.09
C ALA A 45 2.83 -7.96 1.98
N ILE A 46 1.69 -7.35 1.69
CA ILE A 46 0.41 -7.75 2.24
C ILE A 46 -0.08 -9.01 1.48
N ASP A 47 -0.83 -9.86 2.19
CA ASP A 47 -1.56 -10.96 1.57
C ASP A 47 -2.70 -10.38 0.72
N PRO A 48 -2.85 -10.76 -0.56
CA PRO A 48 -3.94 -10.30 -1.42
C PRO A 48 -5.32 -10.37 -0.78
N LYS A 49 -5.61 -11.43 0.00
CA LYS A 49 -6.90 -11.61 0.67
C LYS A 49 -7.18 -10.56 1.73
N ARG A 50 -6.17 -9.81 2.17
CA ARG A 50 -6.27 -8.77 3.21
C ARG A 50 -6.35 -7.36 2.65
N ILE A 51 -6.09 -7.16 1.35
CA ILE A 51 -6.02 -5.82 0.76
C ILE A 51 -7.37 -5.09 0.89
N GLU A 52 -8.44 -5.68 0.37
CA GLU A 52 -9.78 -5.07 0.43
C GLU A 52 -10.30 -4.97 1.89
N PRO A 53 -10.23 -6.03 2.73
CA PRO A 53 -10.66 -5.91 4.13
C PRO A 53 -9.93 -4.83 4.94
N TRP A 54 -8.64 -4.60 4.69
CA TRP A 54 -7.91 -3.53 5.36
C TRP A 54 -8.35 -2.15 4.86
N ALA A 55 -8.62 -2.01 3.56
CA ALA A 55 -9.17 -0.78 3.03
C ALA A 55 -10.56 -0.48 3.61
N ASP A 56 -11.40 -1.50 3.79
CA ASP A 56 -12.70 -1.40 4.43
C ASP A 56 -12.59 -1.02 5.91
N ALA A 57 -11.70 -1.67 6.66
CA ALA A 57 -11.45 -1.37 8.07
C ALA A 57 -10.97 0.08 8.29
N LEU A 58 -10.22 0.63 7.34
CA LEU A 58 -9.77 2.03 7.35
C LEU A 58 -10.81 3.00 6.76
N ALA A 59 -11.97 2.49 6.33
CA ALA A 59 -13.04 3.20 5.66
C ALA A 59 -12.57 4.01 4.44
N LEU A 60 -11.61 3.48 3.67
CA LEU A 60 -11.05 4.15 2.51
C LEU A 60 -12.05 4.18 1.35
N LYS A 61 -12.19 5.35 0.72
CA LYS A 61 -13.07 5.56 -0.44
C LYS A 61 -12.34 6.29 -1.57
N GLY A 62 -12.89 6.21 -2.78
CA GLY A 62 -12.41 6.96 -3.94
C GLY A 62 -10.90 6.80 -4.19
N GLN A 63 -10.22 7.94 -4.29
CA GLN A 63 -8.79 7.99 -4.60
C GLN A 63 -7.90 7.39 -3.50
N GLU A 64 -8.26 7.52 -2.23
CA GLU A 64 -7.49 6.90 -1.14
C GLU A 64 -7.51 5.38 -1.24
N ARG A 65 -8.69 4.79 -1.50
CA ARG A 65 -8.82 3.34 -1.71
C ARG A 65 -8.03 2.88 -2.92
N ALA A 66 -8.19 3.57 -4.05
CA ALA A 66 -7.49 3.23 -5.28
C ALA A 66 -5.97 3.25 -5.08
N ARG A 67 -5.45 4.28 -4.39
CA ARG A 67 -4.03 4.39 -4.06
C ARG A 67 -3.57 3.28 -3.12
N PHE A 68 -4.34 2.99 -2.06
CA PHE A 68 -4.03 1.93 -1.11
C PHE A 68 -3.92 0.57 -1.78
N VAL A 69 -4.94 0.19 -2.57
CA VAL A 69 -5.00 -1.09 -3.29
C VAL A 69 -3.87 -1.18 -4.30
N ARG A 70 -3.60 -0.12 -5.07
CA ARG A 70 -2.48 -0.07 -6.03
C ARG A 70 -1.14 -0.31 -5.34
N LEU A 71 -0.85 0.43 -4.27
CA LEU A 71 0.41 0.27 -3.53
C LEU A 71 0.56 -1.12 -2.92
N ALA A 72 -0.54 -1.68 -2.39
CA ALA A 72 -0.57 -3.04 -1.87
C ALA A 72 -0.18 -4.08 -2.94
N TRP A 73 -0.75 -4.01 -4.14
CA TRP A 73 -0.42 -4.91 -5.24
C TRP A 73 1.02 -4.73 -5.75
N LEU A 74 1.52 -3.49 -5.78
CA LEU A 74 2.90 -3.22 -6.18
C LEU A 74 3.92 -3.92 -5.27
N THR A 75 3.62 -4.14 -3.98
CA THR A 75 4.53 -4.90 -3.08
C THR A 75 4.80 -6.34 -3.53
N ARG A 76 3.92 -6.90 -4.37
CA ARG A 76 4.02 -8.27 -4.90
C ARG A 76 4.46 -8.31 -6.36
N THR A 77 4.53 -7.15 -7.00
CA THR A 77 4.80 -7.05 -8.42
C THR A 77 6.32 -7.06 -8.63
N PRO A 78 6.85 -7.93 -9.51
CA PRO A 78 8.27 -7.91 -9.86
C PRO A 78 8.73 -6.51 -10.31
N PRO A 79 9.91 -6.02 -9.87
CA PRO A 79 10.37 -4.67 -10.18
C PRO A 79 10.40 -4.35 -11.68
N VAL A 80 10.71 -5.33 -12.51
CA VAL A 80 10.71 -5.19 -13.98
C VAL A 80 9.32 -4.85 -14.54
N ILE A 81 8.26 -5.43 -13.96
CA ILE A 81 6.87 -5.15 -14.35
C ILE A 81 6.46 -3.77 -13.84
N VAL A 82 6.85 -3.39 -12.62
CA VAL A 82 6.59 -2.06 -12.07
C VAL A 82 7.23 -0.97 -12.96
N ALA A 83 8.50 -1.13 -13.28
CA ALA A 83 9.22 -0.20 -14.15
C ALA A 83 8.58 -0.09 -15.56
N LEU A 84 8.06 -1.20 -16.09
CA LEU A 84 7.32 -1.21 -17.35
C LEU A 84 6.00 -0.42 -17.23
N ILE A 85 5.21 -0.65 -16.18
CA ILE A 85 3.97 0.09 -15.92
C ILE A 85 4.26 1.60 -15.83
N GLU A 86 5.25 2.01 -15.04
CA GLU A 86 5.63 3.42 -14.91
C GLU A 86 6.12 4.04 -16.22
N ARG A 87 6.78 3.26 -17.08
CA ARG A 87 7.18 3.71 -18.41
C ARG A 87 5.95 3.93 -19.30
N LEU A 88 5.00 3.00 -19.28
CA LEU A 88 3.76 3.08 -20.07
C LEU A 88 2.88 4.24 -19.60
N GLU A 89 2.70 4.43 -18.29
CA GLU A 89 1.97 5.55 -17.71
C GLU A 89 2.57 6.89 -18.15
N ARG A 90 3.91 7.03 -18.12
CA ARG A 90 4.60 8.23 -18.60
C ARG A 90 4.44 8.47 -20.11
N GLN A 91 4.44 7.41 -20.91
CA GLN A 91 4.21 7.52 -22.35
C GLN A 91 2.79 7.96 -22.67
N LEU A 92 1.79 7.41 -21.97
CA LEU A 92 0.38 7.77 -22.13
C LEU A 92 0.12 9.22 -21.72
N ALA A 93 0.66 9.68 -20.60
CA ALA A 93 0.54 11.07 -20.18
C ALA A 93 1.12 12.04 -21.24
N ARG A 94 2.24 11.68 -21.86
CA ARG A 94 2.86 12.47 -22.94
C ARG A 94 2.04 12.46 -24.23
N SER A 95 1.35 11.38 -24.56
CA SER A 95 0.52 11.32 -25.78
C SER A 95 -0.78 12.10 -25.61
N GLN A 96 -1.37 12.09 -24.41
CA GLN A 96 -2.55 12.87 -24.07
C GLN A 96 -2.24 14.38 -24.02
N ALA A 97 -1.07 14.79 -23.52
CA ALA A 97 -0.67 16.20 -23.48
C ALA A 97 -0.31 16.81 -24.85
N ARG A 98 -0.22 15.99 -25.90
CA ARG A 98 0.04 16.43 -27.30
C ARG A 98 -1.23 16.56 -28.13
N ARG A 99 -2.39 16.19 -27.57
CA ARG A 99 -3.72 16.42 -28.16
C ARG A 99 -4.33 17.66 -27.50
#